data_AF-A0A0S9PE40-F1
#
_entry.id   AF-A0A0S9PE40-F1
#
_cell.length_a   1.000
_cell.length_b   1.000
_cell.length_c   1.000
_cell.angle_alpha   90.00
_cell.angle_beta   90.00
_cell.angle_gamma   90.00
#
_symmetry.space_group_name_H-M   'P 1'
#
loop_
_entity.id
_entity.type
_entity.pdbx_description
1 polymer ?
#
loop_
_entity_poly.entity_id
_entity_poly.type
_entity_poly.pdbx_seq_one_letter_code
_entity_poly.pdbx_strand_id
1 'polypeptide(L)'
;MSGPHELHPAPPRRAVISLETVRSNTRLLLDQPSSGRVVADLRGDAYGHGAAAVATALDDLQLDAFLVSNETDAQAVDALALSTPSILRSRLVPDSTTLLGPQLFGLDSAELRDPRARGLLPALTLSARVLSVKTVGAGEGVSYGYVYRTPRATTLAMVCLGYSDGIDRHACDGGRAWFAGSTHPIAGRVAMDVFMLDVDDSPVSPGDEVVLFGDEQHGYPSPVAWAGALGKTGAEVTASLGDRIVRSYR
;
A
#
# COMPACT_ATOMS: atom_id res chain seq x y z
N MET A 1 23.40 30.56 -0.17
CA MET A 1 23.60 30.14 -1.57
C MET A 1 23.08 28.72 -1.67
N SER A 2 21.86 28.55 -2.18
CA SER A 2 21.25 27.23 -2.34
C SER A 2 21.83 26.59 -3.60
N GLY A 3 22.53 25.47 -3.45
CA GLY A 3 23.08 24.69 -4.57
C GLY A 3 21.95 24.15 -5.47
N PRO A 4 22.28 23.73 -6.71
CA PRO A 4 21.31 23.17 -7.62
C PRO A 4 20.71 21.90 -7.00
N HIS A 5 19.39 21.83 -6.97
CA HIS A 5 18.65 20.63 -6.58
C HIS A 5 18.95 19.55 -7.63
N GLU A 6 19.92 18.67 -7.38
CA GLU A 6 20.09 17.47 -8.20
C GLU A 6 18.76 16.72 -8.20
N LEU A 7 18.17 16.57 -9.38
CA LEU A 7 17.00 15.74 -9.58
C LEU A 7 17.42 14.30 -9.28
N HIS A 8 16.98 13.77 -8.14
CA HIS A 8 17.16 12.35 -7.84
C HIS A 8 16.55 11.51 -8.97
N PRO A 9 17.26 10.48 -9.48
CA PRO A 9 16.83 9.72 -10.66
C PRO A 9 15.61 8.81 -10.42
N ALA A 10 15.23 8.58 -9.15
CA ALA A 10 14.08 7.76 -8.78
C ALA A 10 12.85 8.63 -8.47
N PRO A 11 11.62 8.16 -8.76
CA PRO A 11 10.42 8.92 -8.46
C PRO A 11 10.31 9.19 -6.96
N PRO A 12 9.82 10.38 -6.55
CA PRO A 12 9.76 10.77 -5.14
C PRO A 12 8.77 9.94 -4.30
N ARG A 13 7.82 9.26 -4.97
CA ARG A 13 6.74 8.42 -4.42
C ARG A 13 6.60 7.19 -5.29
N ARG A 14 6.65 5.99 -4.70
CA ARG A 14 6.61 4.73 -5.45
C ARG A 14 5.79 3.67 -4.75
N ALA A 15 4.99 2.95 -5.53
CA ALA A 15 4.40 1.68 -5.13
C ALA A 15 4.99 0.57 -6.00
N VAL A 16 5.56 -0.45 -5.37
CA VAL A 16 6.07 -1.65 -6.04
C VAL A 16 5.11 -2.80 -5.77
N ILE A 17 4.53 -3.34 -6.83
CA ILE A 17 3.60 -4.46 -6.77
C ILE A 17 4.31 -5.71 -7.28
N SER A 18 4.37 -6.75 -6.44
CA SER A 18 4.91 -8.06 -6.79
C SER A 18 3.82 -8.94 -7.38
N LEU A 19 3.80 -9.10 -8.69
CA LEU A 19 2.83 -9.96 -9.39
C LEU A 19 3.09 -11.44 -9.06
N GLU A 20 4.34 -11.82 -8.83
CA GLU A 20 4.69 -13.16 -8.34
C GLU A 20 4.08 -13.44 -6.96
N THR A 21 4.09 -12.46 -6.05
CA THR A 21 3.45 -12.59 -4.74
C THR A 21 1.94 -12.72 -4.88
N VAL A 22 1.29 -11.91 -5.73
CA VAL A 22 -0.15 -12.06 -6.01
C VAL A 22 -0.45 -13.46 -6.55
N ARG A 23 0.30 -13.95 -7.54
CA ARG A 23 0.16 -15.32 -8.07
C ARG A 23 0.31 -16.39 -6.99
N SER A 24 1.31 -16.25 -6.13
CA SER A 24 1.59 -17.21 -5.06
C SER A 24 0.46 -17.24 -4.01
N ASN A 25 -0.02 -16.07 -3.61
CA ASN A 25 -1.18 -15.95 -2.73
C ASN A 25 -2.42 -16.59 -3.37
N THR A 26 -2.68 -16.32 -4.65
CA THR A 26 -3.81 -16.91 -5.39
C THR A 26 -3.73 -18.43 -5.41
N ARG A 27 -2.56 -19.02 -5.67
CA ARG A 27 -2.38 -20.48 -5.65
C ARG A 27 -2.69 -21.08 -4.28
N LEU A 28 -2.18 -20.49 -3.20
CA LEU A 28 -2.46 -20.94 -1.83
C LEU A 28 -3.97 -20.87 -1.48
N LEU A 29 -4.68 -19.91 -2.06
CA LEU A 29 -6.13 -19.76 -1.89
C LEU A 29 -6.91 -20.76 -2.75
N LEU A 30 -6.44 -21.06 -3.97
CA LEU A 30 -7.04 -22.07 -4.86
C LEU A 30 -6.85 -23.51 -4.35
N ASP A 31 -5.78 -23.76 -3.60
CA ASP A 31 -5.56 -25.07 -2.95
C ASP A 31 -6.55 -25.36 -1.81
N GLN A 32 -7.38 -24.38 -1.42
CA GLN A 32 -8.44 -24.57 -0.43
C GLN A 32 -9.72 -25.09 -1.08
N PRO A 33 -10.52 -25.90 -0.38
CA PRO A 33 -11.82 -26.34 -0.88
C PRO A 33 -12.71 -25.14 -1.23
N SER A 34 -13.11 -25.04 -2.49
CA SER A 34 -14.08 -24.06 -2.97
C SER A 34 -15.41 -24.76 -3.30
N SER A 35 -16.51 -24.03 -3.13
CA SER A 35 -17.83 -24.49 -3.55
C SER A 35 -18.29 -23.65 -4.74
N GLY A 36 -18.28 -24.25 -5.94
CA GLY A 36 -18.72 -23.58 -7.16
C GLY A 36 -17.61 -22.80 -7.86
N ARG A 37 -17.96 -21.64 -8.42
CA ARG A 37 -17.05 -20.82 -9.23
C ARG A 37 -16.06 -20.07 -8.34
N VAL A 38 -14.82 -19.90 -8.78
CA VAL A 38 -13.81 -19.09 -8.09
C VAL A 38 -13.57 -17.79 -8.85
N VAL A 39 -13.93 -16.67 -8.25
CA VAL A 39 -13.83 -15.35 -8.87
C VAL A 39 -12.81 -14.51 -8.12
N ALA A 40 -11.89 -13.87 -8.83
CA ALA A 40 -10.97 -12.89 -8.26
C ALA A 40 -11.61 -11.48 -8.29
N ASP A 41 -11.73 -10.85 -7.13
CA ASP A 41 -12.21 -9.48 -6.96
C ASP A 41 -11.10 -8.50 -7.27
N LEU A 42 -11.18 -7.85 -8.43
CA LEU A 42 -10.25 -6.83 -8.90
C LEU A 42 -10.87 -5.42 -8.88
N ARG A 43 -11.95 -5.23 -8.10
CA ARG A 43 -12.57 -3.91 -7.92
C ARG A 43 -11.60 -2.90 -7.31
N GLY A 44 -11.88 -1.61 -7.55
CA GLY A 44 -11.04 -0.51 -7.06
C GLY A 44 -9.61 -0.62 -7.59
N ASP A 45 -9.46 -0.93 -8.88
CA ASP A 45 -8.16 -1.17 -9.53
C ASP A 45 -7.33 -2.26 -8.81
N ALA A 46 -7.96 -3.41 -8.54
CA ALA A 46 -7.40 -4.48 -7.71
C ALA A 46 -6.94 -3.98 -6.33
N TYR A 47 -7.81 -3.25 -5.62
CA TYR A 47 -7.49 -2.63 -4.33
C TYR A 47 -6.22 -1.74 -4.38
N GLY A 48 -6.03 -1.02 -5.49
CA GLY A 48 -4.87 -0.16 -5.76
C GLY A 48 -3.62 -0.87 -6.30
N HIS A 49 -3.71 -2.18 -6.60
CA HIS A 49 -2.61 -2.99 -7.12
C HIS A 49 -2.53 -3.01 -8.65
N GLY A 50 -3.46 -2.40 -9.38
CA GLY A 50 -3.47 -2.38 -10.85
C GLY A 50 -4.21 -3.56 -11.46
N ALA A 51 -5.50 -3.41 -11.75
CA ALA A 51 -6.38 -4.47 -12.22
C ALA A 51 -5.89 -5.11 -13.52
N ALA A 52 -5.44 -4.32 -14.51
CA ALA A 52 -4.95 -4.85 -15.78
C ALA A 52 -3.70 -5.74 -15.62
N ALA A 53 -2.73 -5.28 -14.83
CA ALA A 53 -1.49 -6.03 -14.57
C ALA A 53 -1.77 -7.29 -13.75
N VAL A 54 -2.64 -7.20 -12.74
CA VAL A 54 -3.06 -8.35 -11.92
C VAL A 54 -3.85 -9.35 -12.74
N ALA A 55 -4.83 -8.92 -13.54
CA ALA A 55 -5.62 -9.81 -14.40
C ALA A 55 -4.72 -10.58 -15.37
N THR A 56 -3.80 -9.88 -16.04
CA THR A 56 -2.79 -10.51 -16.93
C THR A 56 -1.96 -11.53 -16.16
N ALA A 57 -1.52 -11.19 -14.95
CA ALA A 57 -0.72 -12.08 -14.12
C ALA A 57 -1.49 -13.27 -13.57
N LEU A 58 -2.82 -13.28 -13.60
CA LEU A 58 -3.64 -14.37 -13.04
C LEU A 58 -4.36 -15.18 -14.11
N ASP A 59 -4.26 -14.82 -15.39
CA ASP A 59 -5.07 -15.40 -16.48
C ASP A 59 -4.90 -16.92 -16.67
N ASP A 60 -3.73 -17.45 -16.37
CA ASP A 60 -3.41 -18.88 -16.45
C ASP A 60 -3.75 -19.65 -15.16
N LEU A 61 -4.19 -18.96 -14.10
CA LEU A 61 -4.68 -19.59 -12.89
C LEU A 61 -6.17 -19.86 -13.06
N GLN A 62 -6.65 -21.04 -12.65
CA GLN A 62 -7.99 -21.59 -12.88
C GLN A 62 -9.13 -20.78 -12.21
N LEU A 63 -9.25 -19.51 -12.56
CA LEU A 63 -10.27 -18.57 -12.11
C LEU A 63 -11.40 -18.56 -13.13
N ASP A 64 -12.62 -18.48 -12.63
CA ASP A 64 -13.82 -18.46 -13.44
C ASP A 64 -14.11 -17.08 -14.06
N ALA A 65 -13.67 -16.02 -13.38
CA ALA A 65 -13.81 -14.63 -13.83
C ALA A 65 -12.99 -13.64 -12.98
N PHE A 66 -12.80 -12.45 -13.51
CA PHE A 66 -12.36 -11.26 -12.79
C PHE A 66 -13.55 -10.33 -12.51
N LEU A 67 -13.90 -10.12 -11.23
CA LEU A 67 -14.91 -9.15 -10.84
C LEU A 67 -14.32 -7.73 -10.85
N VAL A 68 -14.92 -6.82 -11.61
CA VAL A 68 -14.48 -5.42 -11.75
C VAL A 68 -15.57 -4.42 -11.35
N SER A 69 -15.20 -3.15 -11.18
CA SER A 69 -16.06 -2.15 -10.52
C SER A 69 -17.16 -1.62 -11.43
N ASN A 70 -16.82 -1.42 -12.70
CA ASN A 70 -17.65 -0.72 -13.68
C ASN A 70 -17.29 -1.17 -15.11
N GLU A 71 -18.06 -0.69 -16.09
CA GLU A 71 -17.87 -1.04 -17.50
C GLU A 71 -16.53 -0.56 -18.09
N THR A 72 -15.99 0.56 -17.61
CA THR A 72 -14.67 1.04 -18.05
C THR A 72 -13.57 0.07 -17.62
N ASP A 73 -13.62 -0.40 -16.38
CA ASP A 73 -12.69 -1.43 -15.88
C ASP A 73 -12.83 -2.74 -16.68
N ALA A 74 -14.08 -3.14 -17.00
CA ALA A 74 -14.36 -4.33 -17.80
C ALA A 74 -13.77 -4.21 -19.21
N GLN A 75 -14.01 -3.09 -19.89
CA GLN A 75 -13.44 -2.81 -21.21
C GLN A 75 -11.90 -2.83 -21.19
N ALA A 76 -11.28 -2.29 -20.13
CA ALA A 76 -9.83 -2.30 -19.98
C ALA A 76 -9.28 -3.72 -19.82
N VAL A 77 -9.96 -4.60 -19.07
CA VAL A 77 -9.57 -6.01 -18.94
C VAL A 77 -9.85 -6.80 -20.22
N ASP A 78 -11.00 -6.59 -20.86
CA ASP A 78 -11.37 -7.28 -22.10
C ASP A 78 -10.41 -6.95 -23.26
N ALA A 79 -9.90 -5.71 -23.30
CA ALA A 79 -8.90 -5.28 -24.28
C ALA A 79 -7.56 -6.04 -24.17
N LEU A 80 -7.29 -6.70 -23.05
CA LEU A 80 -6.11 -7.54 -22.87
C LEU A 80 -6.24 -8.91 -23.55
N ALA A 81 -7.45 -9.28 -24.03
CA ALA A 81 -7.74 -10.55 -24.69
C ALA A 81 -7.34 -11.79 -23.85
N LEU A 82 -7.60 -11.72 -22.55
CA LEU A 82 -7.35 -12.79 -21.59
C LEU A 82 -8.32 -13.96 -21.77
N SER A 83 -7.90 -15.14 -21.32
CA SER A 83 -8.74 -16.35 -21.31
C SER A 83 -9.86 -16.28 -20.26
N THR A 84 -9.55 -15.67 -19.12
CA THR A 84 -10.46 -15.47 -17.99
C THR A 84 -11.31 -14.22 -18.22
N PRO A 85 -12.64 -14.32 -18.25
CA PRO A 85 -13.51 -13.19 -18.57
C PRO A 85 -13.61 -12.19 -17.42
N SER A 86 -13.84 -10.92 -17.73
CA SER A 86 -14.28 -9.94 -16.75
C SER A 86 -15.80 -10.00 -16.51
N ILE A 87 -16.25 -9.74 -15.28
CA ILE A 87 -17.68 -9.65 -14.92
C ILE A 87 -17.93 -8.45 -14.01
N LEU A 88 -19.16 -7.92 -14.07
CA LEU A 88 -19.67 -6.95 -13.11
C LEU A 88 -20.39 -7.61 -11.94
N ARG A 89 -20.55 -6.87 -10.85
CA ARG A 89 -21.26 -7.33 -9.65
C ARG A 89 -22.68 -7.83 -9.94
N SER A 90 -23.36 -7.26 -10.92
CA SER A 90 -24.71 -7.69 -11.34
C SER A 90 -24.76 -9.10 -11.94
N ARG A 91 -23.63 -9.65 -12.39
CA ARG A 91 -23.51 -11.00 -12.95
C ARG A 91 -22.92 -12.02 -11.96
N LEU A 92 -22.56 -11.58 -10.75
CA LEU A 92 -22.05 -12.45 -9.70
C LEU A 92 -23.22 -13.18 -9.02
N VAL A 93 -23.10 -14.50 -8.84
CA VAL A 93 -24.07 -15.31 -8.10
C VAL A 93 -23.47 -15.69 -6.75
N PRO A 94 -23.80 -14.99 -5.65
CA PRO A 94 -23.05 -15.11 -4.39
C PRO A 94 -23.04 -16.52 -3.81
N ASP A 95 -24.19 -17.20 -3.78
CA ASP A 95 -24.35 -18.49 -3.11
C ASP A 95 -23.61 -19.66 -3.78
N SER A 96 -23.11 -19.45 -5.01
CA SER A 96 -22.36 -20.44 -5.79
C SER A 96 -20.97 -19.95 -6.21
N THR A 97 -20.45 -18.92 -5.52
CA THR A 97 -19.16 -18.30 -5.86
C THR A 97 -18.27 -18.17 -4.63
N THR A 98 -17.07 -18.73 -4.70
CA THR A 98 -15.96 -18.34 -3.82
C THR A 98 -15.32 -17.08 -4.37
N LEU A 99 -15.45 -15.96 -3.64
CA LEU A 99 -14.88 -14.68 -4.02
C LEU A 99 -13.54 -14.46 -3.30
N LEU A 100 -12.45 -14.38 -4.05
CA LEU A 100 -11.13 -14.07 -3.53
C LEU A 100 -10.85 -12.59 -3.76
N GLY A 101 -10.63 -11.80 -2.70
CA GLY A 101 -10.45 -10.35 -2.83
C GLY A 101 -9.18 -9.86 -2.16
N PRO A 102 -9.26 -9.10 -1.04
CA PRO A 102 -8.08 -8.54 -0.39
C PRO A 102 -6.99 -9.59 -0.06
N GLN A 103 -7.40 -10.84 0.18
CA GLN A 103 -6.48 -11.93 0.50
C GLN A 103 -5.48 -12.22 -0.64
N LEU A 104 -5.86 -11.98 -1.90
CA LEU A 104 -4.97 -12.11 -3.08
C LEU A 104 -3.71 -11.24 -2.93
N PHE A 105 -3.82 -10.12 -2.23
CA PHE A 105 -2.78 -9.11 -2.07
C PHE A 105 -2.07 -9.19 -0.71
N GLY A 106 -2.38 -10.21 0.09
CA GLY A 106 -1.87 -10.34 1.47
C GLY A 106 -2.52 -9.37 2.44
N LEU A 107 -3.77 -8.95 2.17
CA LEU A 107 -4.54 -8.02 3.00
C LEU A 107 -5.64 -8.74 3.78
N ASP A 108 -6.04 -8.13 4.89
CA ASP A 108 -7.12 -8.62 5.73
C ASP A 108 -8.50 -8.47 5.07
N SER A 109 -9.44 -9.29 5.50
CA SER A 109 -10.82 -9.26 5.07
C SER A 109 -11.78 -9.59 6.22
N ALA A 110 -13.08 -9.53 5.94
CA ALA A 110 -14.11 -9.90 6.91
C ALA A 110 -13.92 -11.32 7.48
N GLU A 111 -13.42 -12.24 6.64
CA GLU A 111 -13.25 -13.67 6.94
C GLU A 111 -11.81 -14.05 7.30
N LEU A 112 -10.83 -13.20 6.95
CA LEU A 112 -9.41 -13.43 7.21
C LEU A 112 -8.76 -12.21 7.86
N ARG A 113 -8.66 -12.21 9.19
CA ARG A 113 -8.05 -11.10 9.94
C ARG A 113 -6.53 -11.05 9.86
N ASP A 114 -5.88 -12.23 9.78
CA ASP A 114 -4.42 -12.36 9.71
C ASP A 114 -4.03 -13.19 8.48
N PRO A 115 -3.77 -12.53 7.33
CA PRO A 115 -3.30 -13.19 6.12
C PRO A 115 -1.96 -13.91 6.29
N ARG A 116 -1.09 -13.39 7.17
CA ARG A 116 0.25 -13.92 7.37
C ARG A 116 0.21 -15.28 8.03
N ALA A 117 -0.74 -15.52 8.94
CA ALA A 117 -1.01 -16.84 9.52
C ALA A 117 -1.40 -17.90 8.47
N ARG A 118 -1.83 -17.48 7.27
CA ARG A 118 -2.14 -18.35 6.13
C ARG A 118 -1.02 -18.42 5.10
N GLY A 119 0.13 -17.82 5.39
CA GLY A 119 1.27 -17.73 4.46
C GLY A 119 1.08 -16.73 3.33
N LEU A 120 0.04 -15.90 3.38
CA LEU A 120 -0.20 -14.86 2.38
C LEU A 120 0.70 -13.66 2.69
N LEU A 121 1.41 -13.18 1.67
CA LEU A 121 2.38 -12.09 1.82
C LEU A 121 1.86 -10.79 1.20
N PRO A 122 2.16 -9.62 1.79
CA PRO A 122 1.82 -8.33 1.18
C PRO A 122 2.46 -8.17 -0.20
N ALA A 123 1.64 -7.91 -1.22
CA ALA A 123 2.14 -7.76 -2.59
C ALA A 123 2.65 -6.34 -2.90
N LEU A 124 2.23 -5.33 -2.14
CA LEU A 124 2.53 -3.92 -2.38
C LEU A 124 3.50 -3.36 -1.33
N THR A 125 4.58 -2.72 -1.79
CA THR A 125 5.49 -1.92 -0.96
C THR A 125 5.38 -0.44 -1.35
N LEU A 126 5.04 0.42 -0.39
CA LEU A 126 4.91 1.87 -0.59
C LEU A 126 6.10 2.59 0.04
N SER A 127 6.85 3.34 -0.77
CA SER A 127 7.99 4.14 -0.32
C SER A 127 7.98 5.56 -0.88
N ALA A 128 8.67 6.45 -0.21
CA ALA A 128 8.86 7.84 -0.62
C ALA A 128 10.23 8.36 -0.19
N ARG A 129 10.64 9.48 -0.78
CA ARG A 129 11.96 10.09 -0.55
C ARG A 129 11.91 11.17 0.53
N VAL A 130 12.98 11.28 1.31
CA VAL A 130 13.22 12.43 2.19
C VAL A 130 13.52 13.66 1.34
N LEU A 131 12.80 14.76 1.58
CA LEU A 131 12.99 16.05 0.90
C LEU A 131 13.96 16.97 1.65
N SER A 132 13.83 16.99 2.96
CA SER A 132 14.65 17.84 3.83
C SER A 132 14.74 17.23 5.22
N VAL A 133 15.77 17.65 5.96
CA VAL A 133 16.10 17.16 7.29
C VAL A 133 16.32 18.37 8.20
N LYS A 134 15.79 18.33 9.42
CA LYS A 134 15.97 19.39 10.41
C LYS A 134 16.16 18.79 11.80
N THR A 135 17.24 19.16 12.47
CA THR A 135 17.40 18.91 13.91
C THR A 135 16.65 19.96 14.71
N VAL A 136 15.92 19.54 15.73
CA VAL A 136 15.10 20.39 16.59
C VAL A 136 15.30 20.03 18.07
N GLY A 137 15.07 21.00 18.95
CA GLY A 137 15.11 20.77 20.40
C GLY A 137 13.85 20.06 20.91
N ALA A 138 13.83 19.78 22.21
CA ALA A 138 12.64 19.27 22.90
C ALA A 138 11.52 20.33 22.95
N GLY A 139 10.27 19.88 22.89
CA GLY A 139 9.07 20.72 22.98
C GLY A 139 8.63 21.38 21.67
N GLU A 140 9.39 21.19 20.57
CA GLU A 140 9.08 21.75 19.26
C GLU A 140 7.77 21.17 18.73
N GLY A 141 6.83 22.04 18.34
CA GLY A 141 5.58 21.62 17.74
C GLY A 141 5.78 21.22 16.29
N VAL A 142 5.29 20.03 15.90
CA VAL A 142 5.46 19.51 14.54
C VAL A 142 4.14 19.52 13.78
N SER A 143 4.20 20.06 12.55
CA SER A 143 3.06 20.14 11.62
C SER A 143 1.85 20.90 12.19
N TYR A 144 0.70 20.78 11.53
CA TYR A 144 -0.52 21.51 11.85
C TYR A 144 -1.09 21.13 13.22
N GLY A 145 -1.52 22.14 13.96
CA GLY A 145 -2.14 22.00 15.27
C GLY A 145 -1.19 21.54 16.38
N TYR A 146 0.07 21.24 16.06
CA TYR A 146 1.09 20.79 17.00
C TYR A 146 0.62 19.63 17.89
N VAL A 147 -0.15 18.71 17.29
CA VAL A 147 -0.64 17.48 17.96
C VAL A 147 0.50 16.56 18.38
N TYR A 148 1.66 16.73 17.76
CA TYR A 148 2.92 16.14 18.17
C TYR A 148 3.87 17.24 18.62
N ARG A 149 4.53 17.01 19.77
CA ARG A 149 5.66 17.81 20.25
C ARG A 149 6.83 16.89 20.52
N THR A 150 8.02 17.31 20.12
CA THR A 150 9.23 16.50 20.26
C THR A 150 9.50 16.23 21.75
N PRO A 151 9.59 14.96 22.18
CA PRO A 151 9.78 14.64 23.60
C PRO A 151 11.22 14.94 24.07
N ARG A 152 12.17 15.00 23.14
CA ARG A 152 13.59 15.28 23.33
C ARG A 152 14.12 16.03 22.10
N ALA A 153 15.38 16.45 22.15
CA ALA A 153 16.07 16.83 20.92
C ALA A 153 16.06 15.65 19.93
N THR A 154 15.80 15.93 18.66
CA THR A 154 15.61 14.90 17.64
C THR A 154 15.85 15.44 16.23
N THR A 155 15.95 14.55 15.26
CA THR A 155 15.98 14.86 13.84
C THR A 155 14.63 14.54 13.19
N LEU A 156 14.07 15.53 12.49
CA LEU A 156 12.84 15.38 11.71
C LEU A 156 13.19 15.28 10.23
N ALA A 157 12.70 14.22 9.57
CA ALA A 157 12.78 14.05 8.13
C ALA A 157 11.43 14.39 7.49
N MET A 158 11.42 15.32 6.53
CA MET A 158 10.25 15.63 5.73
C MET A 158 10.17 14.66 4.55
N VAL A 159 9.17 13.79 4.54
CA VAL A 159 9.01 12.73 3.54
C VAL A 159 8.01 13.15 2.48
N CYS A 160 8.33 12.90 1.21
CA CYS A 160 7.55 13.29 0.04
C CYS A 160 6.31 12.40 -0.15
N LEU A 161 5.41 12.34 0.82
CA LEU A 161 4.16 11.59 0.75
C LEU A 161 3.13 12.27 1.66
N GLY A 162 1.95 12.57 1.16
CA GLY A 162 0.94 13.33 1.88
C GLY A 162 -0.48 12.80 1.70
N TYR A 163 -1.46 13.52 2.24
CA TYR A 163 -2.85 13.07 2.15
C TYR A 163 -3.40 13.18 0.73
N SER A 164 -2.83 14.02 -0.13
CA SER A 164 -3.21 14.05 -1.56
C SER A 164 -2.71 12.82 -2.33
N ASP A 165 -1.81 12.03 -1.73
CA ASP A 165 -1.36 10.75 -2.26
C ASP A 165 -2.14 9.57 -1.67
N GLY A 166 -3.10 9.81 -0.77
CA GLY A 166 -3.93 8.78 -0.13
C GLY A 166 -3.56 8.44 1.31
N ILE A 167 -2.58 9.12 1.92
CA ILE A 167 -2.20 8.87 3.32
C ILE A 167 -3.17 9.55 4.28
N ASP A 168 -3.59 8.86 5.33
CA ASP A 168 -4.49 9.46 6.31
C ASP A 168 -3.86 10.71 6.96
N ARG A 169 -4.62 11.82 6.98
CA ARG A 169 -4.24 13.05 7.67
C ARG A 169 -3.88 12.83 9.16
N HIS A 170 -4.50 11.82 9.77
CA HIS A 170 -4.35 11.37 11.14
C HIS A 170 -3.37 10.19 11.29
N ALA A 171 -2.53 9.89 10.29
CA ALA A 171 -1.57 8.80 10.43
C ALA A 171 -0.58 8.98 11.61
N CYS A 172 -0.48 10.17 12.20
CA CYS A 172 0.24 10.38 13.47
C CYS A 172 -0.36 9.67 14.69
N ASP A 173 -1.60 9.19 14.62
CA ASP A 173 -2.33 8.59 15.76
C ASP A 173 -1.89 7.13 16.02
N GLY A 174 -0.90 6.63 15.28
CA GLY A 174 -0.35 5.28 15.45
C GLY A 174 0.53 4.81 14.29
N GLY A 175 0.45 5.49 13.14
CA GLY A 175 1.23 5.19 11.95
C GLY A 175 2.73 5.40 12.16
N ARG A 176 3.50 4.45 11.62
CA ARG A 176 4.95 4.44 11.64
C ARG A 176 5.48 4.21 10.23
N ALA A 177 6.72 4.59 9.98
CA ALA A 177 7.41 4.27 8.75
C ALA A 177 8.77 3.64 9.06
N TRP A 178 9.23 2.76 8.19
CA TRP A 178 10.55 2.14 8.28
C TRP A 178 11.60 3.04 7.64
N PHE A 179 12.71 3.22 8.34
CA PHE A 179 13.89 3.93 7.87
C PHE A 179 15.15 3.35 8.53
N ALA A 180 16.21 3.13 7.75
CA ALA A 180 17.53 2.71 8.22
C ALA A 180 17.52 1.52 9.22
N GLY A 181 16.69 0.50 8.98
CA GLY A 181 16.64 -0.71 9.81
C GLY A 181 15.72 -0.66 11.02
N SER A 182 15.00 0.43 11.25
CA SER A 182 14.05 0.53 12.37
C SER A 182 12.77 1.29 11.99
N THR A 183 11.74 1.23 12.85
CA THR A 183 10.48 1.96 12.62
C THR A 183 10.42 3.23 13.45
N HIS A 184 9.99 4.31 12.81
CA HIS A 184 9.93 5.65 13.34
C HIS A 184 8.50 6.20 13.28
N PRO A 185 8.06 7.00 14.27
CA PRO A 185 6.70 7.54 14.30
C PRO A 185 6.50 8.68 13.30
N ILE A 186 5.31 8.74 12.70
CA ILE A 186 4.86 9.92 11.95
C ILE A 186 4.60 11.05 12.95
N ALA A 187 5.40 12.11 12.87
CA ALA A 187 5.40 13.24 13.80
C ALA A 187 4.42 14.32 13.35
N GLY A 188 3.24 14.33 13.96
CA GLY A 188 2.21 15.33 13.71
C GLY A 188 1.43 15.09 12.42
N ARG A 189 0.48 15.99 12.12
CA ARG A 189 -0.45 15.79 11.01
C ARG A 189 0.24 15.60 9.66
N VAL A 190 -0.28 14.68 8.86
CA VAL A 190 0.13 14.55 7.46
C VAL A 190 -0.39 15.76 6.69
N ALA A 191 0.51 16.46 6.00
CA ALA A 191 0.20 17.59 5.14
C ALA A 191 -0.19 17.13 3.73
N MET A 192 -0.50 18.08 2.85
CA MET A 192 -1.02 17.78 1.50
C MET A 192 -0.07 16.87 0.72
N ASP A 193 1.22 17.20 0.75
CA ASP A 193 2.25 16.54 -0.05
C ASP A 193 3.30 15.82 0.79
N VAL A 194 3.34 16.06 2.10
CA VAL A 194 4.43 15.58 2.97
C VAL A 194 3.94 15.13 4.33
N PHE A 195 4.71 14.28 4.98
CA PHE A 195 4.63 14.04 6.41
C PHE A 195 6.01 14.21 7.06
N MET A 196 6.04 14.40 8.38
CA MET A 196 7.29 14.42 9.13
C MET A 196 7.51 13.07 9.81
N LEU A 197 8.71 12.54 9.72
CA LEU A 197 9.16 11.36 10.44
C LEU A 197 10.14 11.80 11.52
N ASP A 198 9.89 11.44 12.78
CA ASP A 198 10.87 11.64 13.84
C ASP A 198 11.85 10.46 13.83
N VAL A 199 13.05 10.71 13.31
CA VAL A 199 14.07 9.67 13.11
C VAL A 199 15.06 9.57 14.26
N ASP A 200 14.81 10.26 15.38
CA ASP A 200 15.76 10.31 16.51
C ASP A 200 17.16 10.79 16.06
N ASP A 201 18.20 10.08 16.47
CA ASP A 201 19.59 10.29 16.07
C ASP A 201 19.97 9.51 14.79
N SER A 202 19.03 8.86 14.11
CA SER A 202 19.33 8.11 12.88
C SER A 202 19.89 9.03 11.79
N PRO A 203 21.02 8.67 11.15
CA PRO A 203 21.63 9.51 10.12
C PRO A 203 20.77 9.51 8.86
N VAL A 204 20.03 10.60 8.65
CA VAL A 204 19.14 10.78 7.50
C VAL A 204 19.61 11.93 6.61
N SER A 205 19.49 11.73 5.31
CA SER A 205 19.82 12.71 4.28
C SER A 205 18.66 12.92 3.31
N PRO A 206 18.52 14.11 2.70
CA PRO A 206 17.67 14.28 1.53
C PRO A 206 17.98 13.22 0.46
N GLY A 207 16.94 12.65 -0.13
CA GLY A 207 17.06 11.56 -1.09
C GLY A 207 16.99 10.16 -0.50
N ASP A 208 17.12 10.00 0.82
CA ASP A 208 16.96 8.67 1.42
C ASP A 208 15.54 8.13 1.25
N GLU A 209 15.41 6.82 1.21
CA GLU A 209 14.12 6.14 1.09
C GLU A 209 13.51 5.83 2.45
N VAL A 210 12.23 6.16 2.60
CA VAL A 210 11.39 5.79 3.73
C VAL A 210 10.29 4.87 3.22
N VAL A 211 10.13 3.71 3.84
CA VAL A 211 9.10 2.72 3.49
C VAL A 211 7.94 2.85 4.47
N LEU A 212 6.74 3.17 3.97
CA LEU A 212 5.58 3.32 4.83
C LEU A 212 5.04 1.95 5.26
N PHE A 213 4.90 1.05 4.29
CA PHE A 213 4.52 -0.35 4.52
C PHE A 213 4.94 -1.25 3.35
N GLY A 214 5.06 -2.56 3.60
CA GLY A 214 5.46 -3.57 2.62
C GLY A 214 5.52 -4.98 3.22
N ASP A 215 6.32 -5.86 2.66
CA ASP A 215 6.52 -7.20 3.23
C ASP A 215 7.40 -7.17 4.47
N GLU A 216 6.86 -7.69 5.58
CA GLU A 216 7.50 -7.80 6.90
C GLU A 216 8.79 -8.61 6.88
N GLN A 217 9.01 -9.48 5.88
CA GLN A 217 10.28 -10.19 5.71
C GLN A 217 11.47 -9.24 5.56
N HIS A 218 11.24 -8.00 5.10
CA HIS A 218 12.26 -6.96 4.99
C HIS A 218 12.32 -6.04 6.23
N GLY A 219 11.55 -6.33 7.28
CA GLY A 219 11.41 -5.50 8.47
C GLY A 219 10.41 -4.33 8.33
N TYR A 220 9.70 -4.25 7.21
CA TYR A 220 8.69 -3.22 6.98
C TYR A 220 7.42 -3.49 7.82
N PRO A 221 6.68 -2.45 8.23
CA PRO A 221 5.30 -2.63 8.65
C PRO A 221 4.49 -3.26 7.50
N SER A 222 3.65 -4.27 7.77
CA SER A 222 2.69 -4.72 6.75
C SER A 222 1.60 -3.67 6.52
N PRO A 223 0.97 -3.64 5.33
CA PRO A 223 -0.19 -2.78 5.09
C PRO A 223 -1.31 -3.01 6.11
N VAL A 224 -1.53 -4.27 6.50
CA VAL A 224 -2.52 -4.66 7.52
C VAL A 224 -2.16 -4.10 8.89
N ALA A 225 -0.93 -4.31 9.37
CA ALA A 225 -0.51 -3.79 10.67
C ALA A 225 -0.52 -2.26 10.70
N TRP A 226 -0.10 -1.61 9.61
CA TRP A 226 -0.10 -0.16 9.48
C TRP A 226 -1.52 0.41 9.48
N ALA A 227 -2.44 -0.19 8.72
CA ALA A 227 -3.84 0.22 8.69
C ALA A 227 -4.54 -0.02 10.04
N GLY A 228 -4.26 -1.15 10.68
CA GLY A 228 -4.81 -1.51 11.99
C GLY A 228 -4.46 -0.51 13.09
N ALA A 229 -3.26 0.08 13.04
CA ALA A 229 -2.85 1.16 13.95
C ALA A 229 -3.73 2.42 13.83
N LEU A 230 -4.48 2.56 12.74
CA LEU A 230 -5.41 3.66 12.47
C LEU A 230 -6.88 3.22 12.52
N GLY A 231 -7.16 1.98 12.96
CA GLY A 231 -8.51 1.42 12.98
C GLY A 231 -9.09 1.16 11.58
N LYS A 232 -8.23 0.92 10.58
CA LYS A 232 -8.60 0.65 9.19
C LYS A 232 -8.16 -0.74 8.75
N THR A 233 -8.68 -1.16 7.61
CA THR A 233 -8.26 -2.37 6.89
C THR A 233 -7.12 -2.07 5.90
N GLY A 234 -6.32 -3.08 5.58
CA GLY A 234 -5.28 -2.96 4.56
C GLY A 234 -5.84 -2.54 3.20
N ALA A 235 -7.02 -3.05 2.84
CA ALA A 235 -7.72 -2.71 1.61
C ALA A 235 -8.08 -1.22 1.51
N GLU A 236 -8.53 -0.60 2.61
CA GLU A 236 -8.82 0.85 2.63
C GLU A 236 -7.55 1.67 2.37
N VAL A 237 -6.41 1.26 2.92
CA VAL A 237 -5.15 1.97 2.76
C VAL A 237 -4.58 1.82 1.35
N THR A 238 -4.56 0.61 0.78
CA THR A 238 -3.98 0.40 -0.56
C THR A 238 -4.88 0.93 -1.67
N ALA A 239 -6.20 0.81 -1.54
CA ALA A 239 -7.14 1.32 -2.53
C ALA A 239 -7.22 2.86 -2.56
N SER A 240 -6.79 3.54 -1.48
CA SER A 240 -6.80 5.00 -1.40
C SER A 240 -5.59 5.67 -2.09
N LEU A 241 -4.60 4.89 -2.54
CA LEU A 241 -3.36 5.41 -3.11
C LEU A 241 -3.60 6.15 -4.42
N GLY A 242 -3.27 7.45 -4.44
CA GLY A 242 -3.55 8.34 -5.58
C GLY A 242 -2.64 8.14 -6.80
N ASP A 243 -2.97 8.86 -7.87
CA ASP A 243 -2.32 8.74 -9.19
C ASP A 243 -0.89 9.31 -9.25
N ARG A 244 -0.51 10.14 -8.28
CA ARG A 244 0.84 10.72 -8.16
C ARG A 244 1.89 9.69 -7.74
N ILE A 245 1.45 8.54 -7.23
CA ILE A 245 2.33 7.44 -6.84
C ILE A 245 2.69 6.66 -8.10
N VAL A 246 3.98 6.62 -8.42
CA VAL A 246 4.47 5.85 -9.56
C VAL A 246 4.40 4.37 -9.21
N ARG A 247 3.52 3.64 -9.90
CA ARG A 247 3.36 2.19 -9.77
C ARG A 247 4.35 1.47 -10.70
N SER A 248 4.97 0.43 -10.16
CA SER A 248 5.83 -0.47 -10.92
C SER A 248 5.54 -1.91 -10.54
N TYR A 249 5.59 -2.81 -11.53
CA TYR A 249 5.23 -4.20 -11.39
C TYR A 249 6.50 -5.04 -11.53
N ARG A 250 6.70 -5.98 -10.60
CA ARG A 250 7.82 -6.93 -10.59
C ARG A 250 7.31 -8.36 -10.56
#